data_AF-I1H4U0-F1
#
_entry.id   AF-I1H4U0-F1
#
_cell.length_a   1.000
_cell.length_b   1.000
_cell.length_c   1.000
_cell.angle_alpha   90.00
_cell.angle_beta   90.00
_cell.angle_gamma   90.00
#
_symmetry.space_group_name_H-M   'P 1'
#
loop_
_entity.id
_entity.type
_entity.pdbx_description
1 polymer ?
#
loop_
_entity_poly.entity_id
_entity_poly.type
_entity_poly.pdbx_seq_one_letter_code
_entity_poly.pdbx_strand_id
1 'polypeptide(L)'
;MAVADLLLFNATLLGPNPLLAKSRKLAIEYLTQFILKHKDRHFVLILYHLHGHWVTIAICLDMGGVTYFDPLRRKGNEPQRDFEPIKYVIDAAYRDAVKWYGMTGFSRNPDAPLMHTFNFPCEQQPEGSVYCGYYCAHTIQQFINDFQPKGKKSFEEVRNWFLANAELGHNSEILLYEIQKDIGEILNKGVLKSSGDYYGGGIVAKSG
;
A
#
# COMPACT_ATOMS: atom_id res chain seq x y z
N MET A 1 4.54 9.04 -11.93
CA MET A 1 3.60 9.77 -11.06
C MET A 1 2.69 8.76 -10.36
N ALA A 2 2.80 8.61 -9.04
CA ALA A 2 1.93 7.73 -8.25
C ALA A 2 0.54 8.37 -8.06
N VAL A 3 -0.53 7.57 -7.97
CA VAL A 3 -1.90 8.03 -7.64
C VAL A 3 -2.29 7.39 -6.31
N ALA A 4 -2.83 8.19 -5.37
CA ALA A 4 -3.38 7.75 -4.09
C ALA A 4 -4.83 7.25 -4.22
N ASP A 5 -5.14 6.47 -5.26
CA ASP A 5 -6.40 5.70 -5.27
C ASP A 5 -6.14 4.43 -4.47
N LEU A 6 -6.16 4.54 -3.14
CA LEU A 6 -5.73 3.47 -2.25
C LEU A 6 -6.76 2.34 -2.24
N LEU A 7 -6.33 1.18 -2.73
CA LEU A 7 -7.10 -0.06 -2.62
C LEU A 7 -6.92 -0.66 -1.23
N LEU A 8 -8.04 -1.08 -0.65
CA LEU A 8 -8.05 -1.69 0.67
C LEU A 8 -8.33 -3.20 0.57
N PHE A 9 -7.39 -4.00 1.04
CA PHE A 9 -7.54 -5.46 1.14
C PHE A 9 -7.43 -5.93 2.60
N ASN A 10 -8.13 -7.01 2.94
CA ASN A 10 -8.12 -7.58 4.28
C ASN A 10 -7.86 -9.09 4.21
N ALA A 11 -6.87 -9.56 4.98
CA ALA A 11 -6.46 -10.97 5.04
C ALA A 11 -7.64 -11.92 5.33
N THR A 12 -8.58 -11.49 6.18
CA THR A 12 -9.76 -12.28 6.56
C THR A 12 -10.67 -12.62 5.38
N LEU A 13 -10.59 -11.87 4.29
CA LEU A 13 -11.39 -12.06 3.07
C LEU A 13 -10.63 -12.78 1.95
N LEU A 14 -9.31 -12.93 2.09
CA LEU A 14 -8.42 -13.44 1.04
C LEU A 14 -7.77 -14.79 1.37
N GLY A 15 -7.92 -15.30 2.59
CA GLY A 15 -7.31 -16.56 3.01
C GLY A 15 -7.70 -17.77 2.14
N PRO A 16 -7.02 -18.92 2.26
CA PRO A 16 -7.16 -20.08 1.36
C PRO A 16 -8.51 -20.82 1.48
N ASN A 17 -9.35 -20.47 2.47
CA ASN A 17 -10.64 -21.11 2.70
C ASN A 17 -11.50 -21.10 1.40
N PRO A 18 -12.03 -22.25 0.95
CA PRO A 18 -12.90 -22.32 -0.23
C PRO A 18 -14.11 -21.38 -0.18
N LEU A 19 -14.66 -21.11 1.01
CA LEU A 19 -15.77 -20.17 1.19
C LEU A 19 -15.42 -18.73 0.78
N LEU A 20 -14.13 -18.39 0.79
CA LEU A 20 -13.62 -17.07 0.39
C LEU A 20 -13.29 -17.00 -1.11
N ALA A 21 -13.51 -18.07 -1.90
CA ALA A 21 -13.16 -18.11 -3.32
C ALA A 21 -13.82 -16.99 -4.13
N LYS A 22 -15.08 -16.67 -3.85
CA LYS A 22 -15.79 -15.57 -4.50
C LYS A 22 -15.15 -14.21 -4.14
N SER A 23 -14.82 -14.00 -2.87
CA SER A 23 -14.16 -12.77 -2.40
C SER A 23 -12.78 -12.59 -3.04
N ARG A 24 -11.98 -13.67 -3.11
CA ARG A 24 -10.69 -13.66 -3.82
C ARG A 24 -10.85 -13.33 -5.29
N LYS A 25 -11.84 -13.94 -5.98
CA LYS A 25 -12.11 -13.66 -7.39
C LYS A 25 -12.45 -12.18 -7.61
N LEU A 26 -13.34 -11.61 -6.79
CA LEU A 26 -13.70 -10.20 -6.86
C LEU A 26 -12.50 -9.28 -6.57
N ALA A 27 -11.65 -9.65 -5.61
CA ALA A 27 -10.42 -8.92 -5.30
C ALA A 27 -9.45 -8.91 -6.49
N ILE A 28 -9.28 -10.06 -7.16
CA ILE A 28 -8.46 -10.18 -8.38
C ILE A 28 -9.04 -9.31 -9.49
N GLU A 29 -10.33 -9.47 -9.81
CA GLU A 29 -11.00 -8.68 -10.87
C GLU A 29 -10.87 -7.18 -10.61
N TYR A 30 -11.11 -6.75 -9.39
CA TYR A 30 -11.01 -5.34 -9.01
C TYR A 30 -9.58 -4.81 -9.13
N LEU A 31 -8.58 -5.55 -8.61
CA LEU A 31 -7.18 -5.17 -8.72
C LEU A 31 -6.71 -5.17 -10.18
N THR A 32 -7.17 -6.10 -11.02
CA THR A 32 -6.88 -6.11 -12.46
C THR A 32 -7.39 -4.84 -13.12
N GLN A 33 -8.67 -4.49 -12.92
CA GLN A 33 -9.24 -3.26 -13.48
C GLN A 33 -8.51 -2.02 -12.98
N PHE A 34 -8.11 -2.02 -11.71
CA PHE A 34 -7.35 -0.94 -11.12
C PHE A 34 -5.96 -0.77 -11.76
N ILE A 35 -5.21 -1.85 -11.90
CA ILE A 35 -3.90 -1.86 -12.59
C ILE A 35 -4.07 -1.33 -14.02
N LEU A 36 -5.11 -1.74 -14.73
CA LEU A 36 -5.37 -1.29 -16.10
C LEU A 36 -5.72 0.19 -16.19
N LYS A 37 -6.55 0.68 -15.26
CA LYS A 37 -6.90 2.11 -15.15
C LYS A 37 -5.66 2.97 -14.94
N HIS A 38 -4.66 2.45 -14.23
CA HIS A 38 -3.43 3.14 -13.86
C HIS A 38 -2.18 2.60 -14.56
N LYS A 39 -2.33 1.97 -15.73
CA LYS A 39 -1.23 1.31 -16.47
C LYS A 39 -0.14 2.25 -16.98
N ASP A 40 -0.42 3.54 -17.02
CA ASP A 40 0.51 4.62 -17.35
C ASP A 40 1.40 5.01 -16.16
N ARG A 41 1.13 4.47 -14.97
CA ARG A 41 1.89 4.76 -13.74
C ARG A 41 2.96 3.70 -13.52
N HIS A 42 4.08 4.11 -12.91
CA HIS A 42 5.15 3.18 -12.52
C HIS A 42 4.77 2.34 -11.30
N PHE A 43 4.00 2.92 -10.37
CA PHE A 43 3.61 2.29 -9.13
C PHE A 43 2.11 2.40 -8.90
N VAL A 44 1.55 1.29 -8.41
CA VAL A 44 0.23 1.23 -7.76
C VAL A 44 0.45 0.93 -6.28
N LEU A 45 -0.16 1.72 -5.40
CA LEU A 45 -0.07 1.54 -3.96
C LEU A 45 -1.38 0.95 -3.43
N ILE A 46 -1.29 -0.07 -2.58
CA ILE A 46 -2.44 -0.67 -1.90
C ILE A 46 -2.17 -0.76 -0.39
N LEU A 47 -3.23 -0.74 0.40
CA LEU A 47 -3.21 -0.99 1.83
C LEU A 47 -3.74 -2.39 2.12
N TYR A 48 -2.99 -3.13 2.91
CA TYR A 48 -3.35 -4.47 3.32
C TYR A 48 -3.47 -4.58 4.84
N HIS A 49 -4.65 -4.98 5.29
CA HIS A 49 -4.91 -5.29 6.69
C HIS A 49 -4.63 -6.77 6.97
N LEU A 50 -3.57 -7.05 7.70
CA LEU A 50 -3.12 -8.37 8.08
C LEU A 50 -3.28 -8.57 9.60
N HIS A 51 -4.37 -9.23 10.01
CA HIS A 51 -4.60 -9.65 11.39
C HIS A 51 -4.40 -8.55 12.46
N GLY A 52 -4.96 -7.35 12.23
CA GLY A 52 -4.84 -6.22 13.16
C GLY A 52 -3.63 -5.31 12.89
N HIS A 53 -2.89 -5.57 11.82
CA HIS A 53 -1.73 -4.79 11.40
C HIS A 53 -1.89 -4.27 9.97
N TRP A 54 -1.48 -3.03 9.72
CA TRP A 54 -1.53 -2.41 8.41
C TRP A 54 -0.16 -2.46 7.73
N VAL A 55 -0.17 -2.78 6.43
CA VAL A 55 1.01 -2.81 5.57
C VAL A 55 0.70 -2.06 4.28
N THR A 56 1.61 -1.18 3.85
CA THR A 56 1.55 -0.56 2.52
C THR A 56 2.29 -1.45 1.53
N ILE A 57 1.68 -1.72 0.37
CA ILE A 57 2.28 -2.54 -0.67
C ILE A 57 2.37 -1.72 -1.95
N ALA A 58 3.57 -1.63 -2.52
CA ALA A 58 3.80 -1.01 -3.82
C ALA A 58 3.98 -2.08 -4.89
N ILE A 59 3.11 -2.06 -5.90
CA ILE A 59 3.23 -2.87 -7.11
C ILE A 59 3.92 -2.00 -8.15
N CYS A 60 5.14 -2.35 -8.51
CA CYS A 60 5.89 -1.72 -9.58
C CYS A 60 5.53 -2.38 -10.91
N LEU A 61 4.72 -1.67 -11.70
CA LEU A 61 4.11 -2.25 -12.89
C LEU A 61 5.17 -2.60 -13.94
N ASP A 62 6.12 -1.70 -14.23
CA ASP A 62 7.10 -1.86 -15.32
C ASP A 62 8.28 -2.77 -15.00
N MET A 63 8.54 -3.03 -13.72
CA MET A 63 9.60 -3.96 -13.27
C MET A 63 9.06 -5.34 -12.87
N GLY A 64 7.73 -5.53 -12.82
CA GLY A 64 7.15 -6.79 -12.33
C GLY A 64 7.55 -7.11 -10.89
N GLY A 65 7.62 -6.08 -10.04
CA GLY A 65 8.06 -6.19 -8.65
C GLY A 65 6.99 -5.75 -7.66
N VAL A 66 6.99 -6.35 -6.46
CA VAL A 66 6.08 -6.01 -5.37
C VAL A 66 6.89 -5.78 -4.11
N THR A 67 6.69 -4.64 -3.45
CA THR A 67 7.43 -4.26 -2.25
C THR A 67 6.49 -4.05 -1.08
N TYR A 68 6.82 -4.64 0.08
CA TYR A 68 6.01 -4.59 1.30
C TYR A 68 6.66 -3.65 2.31
N PHE A 69 6.00 -2.52 2.57
CA PHE A 69 6.38 -1.50 3.55
C PHE A 69 5.66 -1.82 4.85
N ASP A 70 6.35 -2.57 5.70
CA ASP A 70 5.84 -3.06 6.97
C ASP A 70 6.34 -2.16 8.12
N PRO A 71 5.46 -1.39 8.79
CA PRO A 71 5.84 -0.53 9.91
C PRO A 71 6.35 -1.29 11.13
N LEU A 72 6.19 -2.62 11.16
CA LEU A 72 6.74 -3.51 12.18
C LEU A 72 7.64 -4.56 11.50
N ARG A 73 8.74 -4.11 10.90
CA ARG A 73 9.74 -4.97 10.27
C ARG A 73 10.13 -6.10 11.21
N ARG A 74 10.20 -7.30 10.63
CA ARG A 74 10.66 -8.52 11.28
C ARG A 74 11.98 -8.27 12.02
N LYS A 75 12.04 -8.66 13.29
CA LYS A 75 13.28 -8.62 14.07
C LYS A 75 13.92 -10.01 14.12
N GLY A 76 15.20 -10.08 13.77
CA GLY A 76 16.00 -11.31 13.85
C GLY A 76 15.32 -12.54 13.22
N ASN A 77 15.08 -13.56 14.05
CA ASN A 77 14.58 -14.87 13.61
C ASN A 77 13.05 -15.02 13.66
N GLU A 78 12.28 -13.98 13.95
CA GLU A 78 10.80 -14.03 13.94
C GLU A 78 10.26 -14.58 12.62
N PRO A 79 9.18 -15.38 12.59
CA PRO A 79 8.62 -15.84 11.32
C PRO A 79 8.16 -14.67 10.46
N GLN A 80 8.36 -14.77 9.15
CA GLN A 80 7.79 -13.82 8.19
C GLN A 80 6.26 -13.87 8.32
N ARG A 81 5.61 -12.70 8.37
CA ARG A 81 4.15 -12.62 8.31
C ARG A 81 3.64 -13.29 7.03
N ASP A 82 2.48 -13.94 7.13
CA ASP A 82 1.88 -14.63 6.00
C ASP A 82 1.24 -13.63 5.01
N PHE A 83 1.97 -13.37 3.93
CA PHE A 83 1.50 -12.55 2.82
C PHE A 83 1.01 -13.39 1.63
N GLU A 84 0.97 -14.73 1.73
CA GLU A 84 0.56 -15.60 0.62
C GLU A 84 -0.85 -15.28 0.10
N PRO A 85 -1.87 -14.98 0.95
CA PRO A 85 -3.20 -14.61 0.46
C PRO A 85 -3.21 -13.39 -0.47
N ILE A 86 -2.50 -12.31 -0.09
CA ILE A 86 -2.46 -11.09 -0.89
C ILE A 86 -1.50 -11.23 -2.08
N LYS A 87 -0.40 -11.97 -1.91
CA LYS A 87 0.53 -12.29 -2.99
C LYS A 87 -0.18 -13.02 -4.13
N TYR A 88 -0.97 -14.03 -3.82
CA TYR A 88 -1.78 -14.75 -4.81
C TYR A 88 -2.71 -13.80 -5.59
N VAL A 89 -3.38 -12.88 -4.89
CA VAL A 89 -4.27 -11.89 -5.53
C VAL A 89 -3.50 -10.95 -6.44
N ILE A 90 -2.34 -10.43 -5.99
CA ILE A 90 -1.52 -9.51 -6.78
C ILE A 90 -0.96 -10.21 -8.03
N ASP A 91 -0.36 -11.40 -7.87
CA ASP A 91 0.19 -12.19 -8.98
C ASP A 91 -0.89 -12.52 -10.02
N ALA A 92 -2.07 -12.95 -9.55
CA ALA A 92 -3.18 -13.26 -10.44
C ALA A 92 -3.69 -12.01 -11.17
N ALA A 93 -3.88 -10.90 -10.46
CA ALA A 93 -4.40 -9.68 -11.04
C ALA A 93 -3.44 -9.06 -12.06
N TYR A 94 -2.14 -9.08 -11.78
CA TYR A 94 -1.09 -8.60 -12.67
C TYR A 94 -0.98 -9.48 -13.92
N ARG A 95 -0.95 -10.81 -13.77
CA ARG A 95 -0.96 -11.74 -14.90
C ARG A 95 -2.16 -11.47 -15.80
N ASP A 96 -3.35 -11.32 -15.22
CA ASP A 96 -4.56 -11.09 -16.00
C ASP A 96 -4.49 -9.73 -16.74
N ALA A 97 -3.98 -8.67 -16.08
CA ALA A 97 -3.78 -7.36 -16.70
C ALA A 97 -2.78 -7.40 -17.88
N VAL A 98 -1.65 -8.10 -17.73
CA VAL A 98 -0.63 -8.25 -18.77
C VAL A 98 -1.11 -9.11 -19.92
N LYS A 99 -1.71 -10.26 -19.63
CA LYS A 99 -2.03 -11.29 -20.62
C LYS A 99 -3.30 -10.97 -21.42
N TRP A 100 -4.33 -10.45 -20.76
CA TRP A 100 -5.67 -10.36 -21.35
C TRP A 100 -6.12 -8.94 -21.67
N TYR A 101 -5.49 -7.92 -21.06
CA TYR A 101 -6.06 -6.57 -21.07
C TYR A 101 -5.09 -5.46 -21.51
N GLY A 102 -3.95 -5.81 -22.11
CA GLY A 102 -3.18 -4.86 -22.93
C GLY A 102 -2.04 -4.13 -22.23
N MET A 103 -1.35 -4.79 -21.28
CA MET A 103 -0.02 -4.36 -20.80
C MET A 103 1.11 -5.19 -21.44
N THR A 104 1.06 -5.39 -22.76
CA THR A 104 1.98 -6.28 -23.51
C THR A 104 3.46 -5.88 -23.47
N GLY A 105 3.79 -4.66 -23.03
CA GLY A 105 5.17 -4.17 -22.85
C GLY A 105 5.75 -4.29 -21.43
N PHE A 106 4.97 -4.78 -20.46
CA PHE A 106 5.33 -4.76 -19.03
C PHE A 106 5.90 -6.10 -18.51
N SER A 107 5.85 -7.17 -19.31
CA SER A 107 6.56 -8.41 -18.98
C SER A 107 6.94 -9.19 -20.24
N ARG A 108 8.16 -9.75 -20.26
CA ARG A 108 8.60 -10.72 -21.28
C ARG A 108 8.00 -12.11 -21.08
N ASN A 109 7.55 -12.41 -19.86
CA ASN A 109 6.86 -13.64 -19.50
C ASN A 109 5.66 -13.32 -18.60
N PRO A 110 4.45 -13.18 -19.15
CA PRO A 110 3.24 -12.87 -18.39
C PRO A 110 2.91 -13.89 -17.30
N ASP A 111 3.37 -15.14 -17.46
CA ASP A 111 3.11 -16.23 -16.52
C ASP A 111 4.20 -16.37 -15.44
N ALA A 112 5.26 -15.55 -15.49
CA ALA A 112 6.27 -15.50 -14.43
C ALA A 112 5.69 -14.83 -13.17
N PRO A 113 5.93 -15.40 -11.97
CA PRO A 113 5.51 -14.76 -10.72
C PRO A 113 6.26 -13.43 -10.53
N LEU A 114 5.61 -12.48 -9.86
CA LEU A 114 6.25 -11.20 -9.56
C LEU A 114 7.40 -11.39 -8.57
N MET A 115 8.37 -10.47 -8.59
CA MET A 115 9.41 -10.44 -7.58
C MET A 115 8.89 -9.76 -6.31
N HIS A 116 8.58 -10.55 -5.27
CA HIS A 116 8.12 -10.03 -3.98
C HIS A 116 9.32 -9.74 -3.06
N THR A 117 9.43 -8.49 -2.61
CA THR A 117 10.43 -8.05 -1.64
C THR A 117 9.78 -7.73 -0.30
N PHE A 118 10.12 -8.55 0.69
CA PHE A 118 9.72 -8.36 2.08
C PHE A 118 10.81 -7.65 2.88
N ASN A 119 10.46 -7.14 4.07
CA ASN A 119 11.38 -6.45 4.99
C ASN A 119 12.09 -5.24 4.34
N PHE A 120 11.36 -4.51 3.49
CA PHE A 120 11.90 -3.33 2.81
C PHE A 120 12.15 -2.18 3.80
N PRO A 121 13.19 -1.36 3.58
CA PRO A 121 13.43 -0.13 4.35
C PRO A 121 12.21 0.79 4.35
N CYS A 122 11.70 1.12 5.53
CA CYS A 122 10.63 2.07 5.79
C CYS A 122 10.61 2.45 7.26
N GLU A 123 9.99 3.59 7.57
CA GLU A 123 9.84 4.08 8.94
C GLU A 123 9.09 3.07 9.82
N GLN A 124 9.60 2.90 11.04
CA GLN A 124 9.14 1.86 11.96
C GLN A 124 8.33 2.47 13.09
N GLN A 125 7.17 1.89 13.38
CA GLN A 125 6.40 2.29 14.55
C GLN A 125 7.08 1.83 15.85
N PRO A 126 6.81 2.49 16.99
CA PRO A 126 7.21 1.97 18.29
C PRO A 126 6.68 0.55 18.50
N GLU A 127 7.52 -0.30 19.09
CA GLU A 127 7.14 -1.67 19.43
C GLU A 127 5.95 -1.68 20.41
N GLY A 128 4.99 -2.59 20.20
CA GLY A 128 3.78 -2.69 21.01
C GLY A 128 2.73 -1.60 20.74
N SER A 129 2.99 -0.65 19.85
CA SER A 129 2.02 0.40 19.50
C SER A 129 0.96 -0.06 18.49
N VAL A 130 -0.12 0.71 18.36
CA VAL A 130 -1.26 0.45 17.46
C VAL A 130 -1.28 1.40 16.25
N TYR A 131 -0.15 2.03 15.93
CA TYR A 131 -0.08 3.16 15.00
C TYR A 131 0.19 2.79 13.54
N CYS A 132 0.14 1.51 13.18
CA CYS A 132 0.59 1.01 11.87
C CYS A 132 -0.15 1.66 10.70
N GLY A 133 -1.42 2.05 10.89
CA GLY A 133 -2.19 2.80 9.90
C GLY A 133 -1.62 4.20 9.63
N TYR A 134 -1.14 4.90 10.66
CA TYR A 134 -0.48 6.21 10.52
C TYR A 134 0.83 6.09 9.73
N TYR A 135 1.66 5.09 10.05
CA TYR A 135 2.91 4.84 9.35
C TYR A 135 2.69 4.39 7.89
N CYS A 136 1.63 3.62 7.62
CA CYS A 136 1.21 3.31 6.26
C CYS A 136 0.82 4.57 5.48
N ALA A 137 -0.01 5.43 6.07
CA ALA A 137 -0.40 6.70 5.46
C ALA A 137 0.82 7.60 5.19
N HIS A 138 1.77 7.66 6.14
CA HIS A 138 3.02 8.37 5.96
C HIS A 138 3.86 7.81 4.81
N THR A 139 4.00 6.48 4.71
CA THR A 139 4.70 5.83 3.59
C THR A 139 4.08 6.22 2.23
N ILE A 140 2.75 6.27 2.17
CA ILE A 140 2.04 6.70 0.95
C ILE A 140 2.35 8.16 0.62
N GLN A 141 2.36 9.04 1.63
CA GLN A 141 2.74 10.44 1.44
C GLN A 141 4.19 10.57 0.95
N GLN A 142 5.14 9.83 1.53
CA GLN A 142 6.53 9.77 1.07
C GLN A 142 6.64 9.37 -0.41
N PHE A 143 5.85 8.38 -0.86
CA PHE A 143 5.81 7.97 -2.26
C PHE A 143 5.30 9.07 -3.21
N ILE A 144 4.27 9.81 -2.79
CA ILE A 144 3.52 10.73 -3.64
C ILE A 144 4.16 12.11 -3.67
N ASN A 145 4.61 12.59 -2.51
CA ASN A 145 5.07 13.97 -2.33
C ASN A 145 6.60 14.08 -2.44
N ASP A 146 7.34 13.13 -1.87
CA ASP A 146 8.78 13.31 -1.66
C ASP A 146 9.61 12.54 -2.69
N PHE A 147 9.33 11.24 -2.86
CA PHE A 147 10.07 10.41 -3.80
C PHE A 147 9.80 10.79 -5.26
N GLN A 148 8.55 11.17 -5.58
CA GLN A 148 8.06 11.59 -6.90
C GLN A 148 8.85 11.01 -8.09
N PRO A 149 8.76 9.69 -8.37
CA PRO A 149 9.54 9.08 -9.43
C PRO A 149 9.13 9.67 -10.78
N LYS A 150 9.99 10.55 -11.31
CA LYS A 150 9.92 11.10 -12.67
C LYS A 150 10.59 10.08 -13.59
N GLY A 151 9.79 9.22 -14.19
CA GLY A 151 10.25 8.17 -15.10
C GLY A 151 10.61 6.86 -14.39
N LYS A 152 11.19 5.94 -15.18
CA LYS A 152 11.60 4.62 -14.69
C LYS A 152 12.74 4.76 -13.69
N LYS A 153 12.59 4.13 -12.53
CA LYS A 153 13.61 4.04 -11.48
C LYS A 153 13.96 2.58 -11.26
N SER A 154 15.24 2.30 -11.05
CA SER A 154 15.67 0.97 -10.65
C SER A 154 15.18 0.66 -9.24
N PHE A 155 15.00 -0.62 -8.94
CA PHE A 155 14.65 -1.06 -7.58
C PHE A 155 15.68 -0.58 -6.54
N GLU A 156 16.96 -0.52 -6.90
CA GLU A 156 18.04 -0.04 -6.04
C GLU A 156 17.92 1.46 -5.75
N GLU A 157 17.55 2.28 -6.75
CA GLU A 157 17.30 3.72 -6.53
C GLU A 157 16.14 3.94 -5.54
N VAL A 158 15.04 3.18 -5.68
CA VAL A 158 13.90 3.25 -4.75
C VAL A 158 14.36 2.86 -3.34
N ARG A 159 15.08 1.74 -3.22
CA ARG A 159 15.57 1.24 -1.93
C ARG A 159 16.51 2.21 -1.24
N ASN A 160 17.46 2.79 -1.97
CA ASN A 160 18.44 3.72 -1.41
C ASN A 160 17.77 5.01 -0.95
N TRP A 161 16.75 5.50 -1.67
CA TRP A 161 15.96 6.64 -1.21
C TRP A 161 15.25 6.33 0.10
N PHE A 162 14.55 5.20 0.20
CA PHE A 162 13.87 4.81 1.43
C PHE A 162 14.82 4.55 2.59
N LEU A 163 16.02 3.99 2.36
CA LEU A 163 17.04 3.86 3.40
C LEU A 163 17.46 5.23 3.93
N ALA A 164 17.82 6.15 3.04
CA ALA A 164 18.26 7.49 3.42
C ALA A 164 17.20 8.29 4.18
N ASN A 165 15.91 8.02 3.94
CA ASN A 165 14.79 8.73 4.56
C ASN A 165 14.11 7.96 5.71
N ALA A 166 14.39 6.67 5.91
CA ALA A 166 13.88 5.88 7.02
C ALA A 166 14.91 5.70 8.16
N GLU A 167 16.19 5.99 7.90
CA GLU A 167 17.27 5.84 8.89
C GLU A 167 17.58 7.14 9.65
N LEU A 168 16.94 8.26 9.30
CA LEU A 168 17.15 9.54 9.98
C LEU A 168 16.33 9.62 11.27
N GLY A 169 16.74 8.88 12.31
CA GLY A 169 16.85 9.39 13.68
C GLY A 169 15.65 10.10 14.33
N HIS A 170 14.44 9.98 13.83
CA HIS A 170 13.28 10.59 14.47
C HIS A 170 12.96 9.79 15.73
N ASN A 171 12.88 10.48 16.87
CA ASN A 171 12.22 9.90 18.03
C ASN A 171 10.82 9.47 17.56
N SER A 172 10.52 8.17 17.63
CA SER A 172 9.32 7.58 17.05
C SER A 172 8.03 8.22 17.57
N GLU A 173 8.06 8.82 18.78
CA GLU A 173 6.98 9.62 19.33
C GLU A 173 6.82 10.98 18.62
N ILE A 174 7.92 11.65 18.30
CA ILE A 174 7.92 12.92 17.55
C ILE A 174 7.42 12.67 16.13
N LEU A 175 7.93 11.62 15.47
CA LEU A 175 7.49 11.26 14.13
C LEU A 175 5.98 10.93 14.11
N LEU A 176 5.49 10.18 15.10
CA LEU A 176 4.06 9.90 15.20
C LEU A 176 3.24 11.18 15.33
N TYR A 177 3.68 12.12 16.18
CA TYR A 177 3.02 13.42 16.34
C TYR A 177 3.00 14.20 15.02
N GLU A 178 4.12 14.23 14.28
CA GLU A 178 4.21 14.87 12.97
C GLU A 178 3.26 14.22 11.96
N ILE A 179 3.23 12.89 11.87
CA ILE A 179 2.31 12.16 11.00
C ILE A 179 0.85 12.48 11.35
N GLN A 180 0.49 12.47 12.64
CA GLN A 180 -0.86 12.78 13.10
C GLN A 180 -1.24 14.23 12.78
N LYS A 181 -0.31 15.17 12.97
CA LYS A 181 -0.48 16.57 12.62
C LYS A 181 -0.72 16.73 11.12
N ASP A 182 0.11 16.12 10.28
CA ASP A 182 0.00 16.21 8.82
C ASP A 182 -1.34 15.64 8.33
N ILE A 183 -1.76 14.50 8.87
CA ILE A 183 -3.08 13.92 8.57
C ILE A 183 -4.19 14.85 9.06
N GLY A 184 -4.07 15.40 10.26
CA GLY A 184 -5.03 16.39 10.79
C GLY A 184 -5.14 17.62 9.90
N GLU A 185 -4.03 18.12 9.37
CA GLU A 185 -4.02 19.23 8.42
C GLU A 185 -4.69 18.87 7.10
N ILE A 186 -4.42 17.68 6.55
CA ILE A 186 -5.08 17.20 5.33
C ILE A 186 -6.60 17.08 5.55
N LEU A 187 -7.03 16.51 6.67
CA LEU A 187 -8.44 16.38 7.01
C LEU A 187 -9.09 17.77 7.11
N ASN A 188 -8.49 18.68 7.87
CA ASN A 188 -9.02 20.03 8.07
C ASN A 188 -9.09 20.85 6.78
N LYS A 189 -8.10 20.73 5.89
CA LYS A 189 -8.01 21.53 4.65
C LYS A 189 -8.79 20.91 3.48
N GLY A 190 -8.81 19.58 3.38
CA GLY A 190 -9.28 18.85 2.19
C GLY A 190 -10.56 18.06 2.38
N VAL A 191 -10.93 17.68 3.61
CA VAL A 191 -12.03 16.74 3.88
C VAL A 191 -13.12 17.36 4.74
N LEU A 192 -12.79 18.34 5.56
CA LEU A 192 -13.77 19.13 6.31
C LEU A 192 -14.24 20.32 5.47
N LYS A 193 -15.54 20.59 5.55
CA LYS A 193 -16.13 21.88 5.18
C LYS A 193 -15.60 22.95 6.12
N SER A 194 -15.78 24.22 5.76
CA SER A 194 -15.47 25.36 6.66
C SER A 194 -16.23 25.30 7.99
N SER A 195 -17.33 24.54 8.07
CA SER A 195 -18.08 24.27 9.31
C SER A 195 -17.43 23.23 10.24
N GLY A 196 -16.41 22.50 9.77
CA GLY A 196 -15.81 21.37 10.49
C GLY A 196 -16.48 20.02 10.23
N ASP A 197 -17.47 19.94 9.34
CA ASP A 197 -18.14 18.68 8.97
C ASP A 197 -17.45 17.99 7.79
N TYR A 198 -17.43 16.66 7.75
CA TYR A 198 -16.92 15.89 6.61
C TYR A 198 -17.77 16.09 5.33
N TYR A 199 -17.13 16.19 4.16
CA TYR A 199 -17.82 16.08 2.87
C TYR A 199 -18.46 14.68 2.73
N GLY A 200 -19.76 14.57 2.98
CA GLY A 200 -20.53 13.32 2.87
C GLY A 200 -21.17 12.84 4.18
N GLY A 201 -20.90 13.51 5.31
CA GLY A 201 -21.60 13.25 6.56
C GLY A 201 -23.04 13.77 6.49
N GLY A 202 -24.00 12.89 6.22
CA GLY A 202 -25.38 13.15 6.58
C GLY A 202 -25.46 13.37 8.09
N ILE A 203 -26.11 14.45 8.52
CA ILE A 203 -26.39 14.73 9.92
C ILE A 203 -27.11 13.50 10.48
N VAL A 204 -26.48 12.74 11.37
CA VAL A 204 -27.22 11.83 12.23
C VAL A 204 -28.02 12.74 13.16
N ALA A 205 -29.27 13.01 12.77
CA ALA A 205 -30.21 13.71 13.61
C ALA A 205 -30.23 12.99 14.96
N LYS A 206 -29.88 13.72 16.03
CA LYS A 206 -30.14 13.25 17.39
C LYS A 206 -31.63 12.98 17.49
N SER A 207 -32.00 11.70 17.60
CA SER A 207 -33.35 11.29 17.98
C SER A 207 -33.61 11.84 19.38
N GLY A 208 -34.58 12.75 19.46
CA GLY A 208 -35.19 13.17 20.73
C GLY A 208 -36.12 12.11 21.29
#